data_AF-A0A9X9Q6I0-F1
#
_entry.id   AF-A0A9X9Q6I0-F1
#
_cell.length_a   1.000
_cell.length_b   1.000
_cell.length_c   1.000
_cell.angle_alpha   90.00
_cell.angle_beta   90.00
_cell.angle_gamma   90.00
#
_symmetry.space_group_name_H-M   'P 1'
#
loop_
_entity.id
_entity.type
_entity.pdbx_description
1 polymer ?
#
loop_
_entity_poly.entity_id
_entity_poly.type
_entity_poly.pdbx_seq_one_letter_code
_entity_poly.pdbx_strand_id
1 'polypeptide(L)'
;MTSLTSRSQCCRGRKTPAALRHDPLFLSLSPGGPDGSCDSSFGGGGGSVFTPASTERAPVTLHLDGIVQVLNCHLSDMAIGMMTRIAVLKWLYHLYIKTPRKMFRHTDSLFPILLQTLSDESDEVILKDLEVLAEIASSPAGQTDDPGPLDGPDLRVSHSELQVPTPGRANLLNTPGTKGLECSPSTPTMNSYFYKFMINLLKRFSSERKLLEARGAFIIRQLCLLLNAENIFHSMADILLREEDLKFASTMVHTLNTILLTSTELFQLRNQLKDLKTLESQNLFCCLYRSWCHNPVTTVSLCFLTQNYRHAYDLIQKFGDLEVTVDFLTEVDKLVQLIECPIFTYLRLQLLDVKSHPHLIKALYGLLMLLPQSSAFQLLSRRLQCVPNPELLQTEDSPQAAPKAQKADSPSIDYAELLQHFEKVQKKHLEVRHQRSGRGDHLDRRVVL
;
A
#
# COMPACT_ATOMS: atom_id res chain seq x y z
N MET A 1 -10.41 24.15 43.60
CA MET A 1 -9.73 22.86 43.39
C MET A 1 -10.52 22.13 42.31
N THR A 2 -9.98 21.74 41.15
CA THR A 2 -8.57 21.68 40.70
C THR A 2 -8.48 22.23 39.27
N SER A 3 -7.54 23.13 39.02
CA SER A 3 -7.29 23.71 37.69
C SER A 3 -6.34 22.84 36.88
N LEU A 4 -6.67 22.55 35.62
CA LEU A 4 -5.71 22.03 34.64
C LEU A 4 -5.36 23.10 33.61
N THR A 5 -4.05 23.30 33.45
CA THR A 5 -3.47 24.55 32.94
C THR A 5 -3.25 24.49 31.44
N SER A 6 -3.60 25.57 30.74
CA SER A 6 -3.24 25.76 29.34
C SER A 6 -1.73 25.80 29.16
N ARG A 7 -1.22 25.06 28.16
CA ARG A 7 0.08 25.32 27.53
C ARG A 7 -0.06 25.26 26.02
N SER A 8 -0.29 26.42 25.42
CA SER A 8 0.08 26.68 24.04
C SER A 8 1.60 26.70 23.92
N GLN A 9 2.15 26.03 22.90
CA GLN A 9 3.56 26.24 22.55
C GLN A 9 3.73 26.23 21.03
N CYS A 10 4.11 27.40 20.52
CA CYS A 10 4.34 27.65 19.11
C CYS A 10 5.81 27.36 18.77
N CYS A 11 6.07 26.48 17.80
CA CYS A 11 7.41 26.28 17.24
C CYS A 11 7.36 26.34 15.70
N ARG A 12 7.74 27.49 15.14
CA ARG A 12 8.25 27.56 13.76
C ARG A 12 9.65 26.96 13.72
N GLY A 13 9.94 26.09 12.76
CA GLY A 13 11.28 25.56 12.55
C GLY A 13 11.37 24.66 11.31
N ARG A 14 11.62 25.25 10.13
CA ARG A 14 12.02 24.47 8.94
C ARG A 14 13.39 23.82 9.21
N LYS A 15 13.51 22.52 8.94
CA LYS A 15 14.73 21.88 8.42
C LYS A 15 14.35 20.61 7.65
N THR A 16 15.08 20.34 6.58
CA THR A 16 14.87 19.25 5.62
C THR A 16 15.24 17.87 6.19
N PRO A 17 14.63 16.76 5.73
CA PRO A 17 15.06 15.42 6.11
C PRO A 17 16.35 15.07 5.36
N ALA A 18 17.40 14.74 6.11
CA ALA A 18 18.66 14.23 5.55
C ALA A 18 18.97 12.86 6.16
N ALA A 19 19.25 11.90 5.28
CA ALA A 19 19.92 10.60 5.48
C ALA A 19 20.05 10.07 6.93
N LEU A 20 19.19 9.10 7.29
CA LEU A 20 19.48 8.16 8.37
C LEU A 20 20.51 7.13 7.88
N ARG A 21 21.78 7.34 8.22
CA ARG A 21 22.77 6.26 8.30
C ARG A 21 22.84 5.77 9.74
N HIS A 22 22.79 4.45 9.93
CA HIS A 22 23.03 3.82 11.22
C HIS A 22 24.52 3.54 11.41
N ASP A 23 25.11 4.11 12.46
CA ASP A 23 26.41 3.68 13.00
C ASP A 23 26.21 2.62 14.10
N PRO A 24 27.01 1.53 14.12
CA PRO A 24 27.03 0.58 15.22
C PRO A 24 28.07 0.98 16.29
N LEU A 25 27.63 1.13 17.54
CA LEU A 25 28.55 1.30 18.68
C LEU A 25 29.30 -0.01 18.98
N PHE A 26 30.62 0.03 18.89
CA PHE A 26 31.50 -1.08 19.29
C PHE A 26 31.92 -0.91 20.76
N LEU A 27 31.64 -1.91 21.61
CA LEU A 27 32.14 -1.95 22.98
C LEU A 27 33.58 -2.48 22.98
N SER A 28 34.53 -1.65 23.42
CA SER A 28 35.91 -2.06 23.68
C SER A 28 36.04 -2.64 25.09
N LEU A 29 36.32 -3.94 25.21
CA LEU A 29 36.85 -4.54 26.44
C LEU A 29 38.33 -4.87 26.25
N SER A 30 39.18 -4.26 27.07
CA SER A 30 40.60 -4.59 27.18
C SER A 30 40.84 -5.44 28.44
N PRO A 31 41.52 -6.58 28.34
CA PRO A 31 42.43 -7.08 29.37
C PRO A 31 43.86 -6.58 29.04
N GLY A 32 44.69 -6.12 29.98
CA GLY A 32 44.82 -6.65 31.33
C GLY A 32 46.01 -7.61 31.34
N GLY A 33 47.24 -7.08 31.31
CA GLY A 33 48.46 -7.88 31.34
C GLY A 33 48.86 -8.30 32.76
N PRO A 34 49.76 -9.27 32.87
CA PRO A 34 50.74 -9.26 33.94
C PRO A 34 52.18 -9.43 33.43
N ASP A 35 53.14 -8.89 34.19
CA ASP A 35 54.57 -9.09 33.99
C ASP A 35 55.00 -10.55 34.20
N GLY A 36 56.02 -10.98 33.48
CA GLY A 36 56.62 -12.31 33.61
C GLY A 36 57.99 -12.37 32.93
N SER A 37 59.05 -12.10 33.70
CA SER A 37 60.43 -12.16 33.22
C SER A 37 61.04 -13.56 33.42
N CYS A 38 61.61 -14.14 32.36
CA CYS A 38 62.72 -15.09 32.50
C CYS A 38 63.55 -15.25 31.20
N ASP A 39 64.86 -15.05 31.38
CA ASP A 39 66.04 -15.58 30.66
C ASP A 39 65.87 -16.93 29.92
N SER A 40 66.64 -17.31 28.88
CA SER A 40 67.76 -16.66 28.17
C SER A 40 68.19 -17.45 26.90
N SER A 41 69.08 -16.85 26.08
CA SER A 41 70.10 -17.51 25.23
C SER A 41 69.71 -18.48 24.10
N PHE A 42 69.96 -18.11 22.83
CA PHE A 42 71.20 -18.50 22.11
C PHE A 42 71.30 -17.95 20.66
N GLY A 43 72.53 -17.63 20.22
CA GLY A 43 73.03 -17.90 18.86
C GLY A 43 72.47 -17.10 17.67
N GLY A 44 73.17 -16.02 17.29
CA GLY A 44 73.02 -15.43 15.96
C GLY A 44 73.73 -16.25 14.88
N GLY A 45 73.08 -16.43 13.72
CA GLY A 45 73.63 -17.06 12.52
C GLY A 45 72.88 -16.57 11.28
N GLY A 46 73.59 -16.13 10.25
CA GLY A 46 73.02 -15.32 9.16
C GLY A 46 72.11 -16.08 8.19
N GLY A 47 71.15 -15.36 7.60
CA GLY A 47 70.25 -15.89 6.57
C GLY A 47 69.45 -14.77 5.90
N SER A 48 70.08 -14.05 4.97
CA SER A 48 69.37 -13.05 4.15
C SER A 48 68.43 -13.73 3.16
N VAL A 49 67.12 -13.68 3.43
CA VAL A 49 66.08 -13.91 2.41
C VAL A 49 64.97 -12.86 2.60
N PHE A 50 65.23 -11.64 2.13
CA PHE A 50 64.16 -10.67 1.87
C PHE A 50 63.41 -11.08 0.59
N THR A 51 62.45 -11.99 0.72
CA THR A 51 61.34 -12.07 -0.23
C THR A 51 60.20 -11.20 0.28
N PRO A 52 59.80 -10.11 -0.41
CA PRO A 52 58.53 -9.48 -0.13
C PRO A 52 57.43 -10.48 -0.52
N ALA A 53 56.84 -11.12 0.47
CA ALA A 53 55.64 -11.94 0.27
C ALA A 53 54.54 -11.00 -0.21
N SER A 54 54.35 -10.95 -1.53
CA SER A 54 53.23 -10.27 -2.15
C SER A 54 51.97 -10.86 -1.55
N THR A 55 51.26 -10.07 -0.75
CA THR A 55 49.99 -10.47 -0.17
C THR A 55 48.92 -10.33 -1.25
N GLU A 56 49.01 -11.21 -2.26
CA GLU A 56 47.87 -11.59 -3.08
C GLU A 56 46.82 -12.22 -2.16
N ARG A 57 46.02 -11.36 -1.53
CA ARG A 57 44.75 -11.76 -0.95
C ARG A 57 43.89 -12.25 -2.11
N ALA A 58 43.92 -13.58 -2.31
CA ALA A 58 42.99 -14.26 -3.21
C ALA A 58 41.58 -13.70 -2.94
N PRO A 59 40.82 -13.32 -3.99
CA PRO A 59 39.51 -12.72 -3.79
C PRO A 59 38.63 -13.72 -3.05
N VAL A 60 38.17 -13.37 -1.85
CA VAL A 60 37.32 -14.24 -1.03
C VAL A 60 35.97 -14.41 -1.75
N THR A 61 35.84 -15.49 -2.51
CA THR A 61 34.62 -15.83 -3.24
C THR A 61 33.60 -16.43 -2.27
N LEU A 62 32.65 -15.62 -1.83
CA LEU A 62 31.48 -16.10 -1.09
C LEU A 62 30.70 -17.11 -1.93
N HIS A 63 30.62 -18.36 -1.47
CA HIS A 63 29.82 -19.42 -2.06
C HIS A 63 28.34 -19.23 -1.67
N LEU A 64 27.68 -18.33 -2.41
CA LEU A 64 26.33 -17.86 -2.08
C LEU A 64 25.27 -18.96 -2.13
N ASP A 65 25.36 -19.93 -3.04
CA ASP A 65 24.39 -21.05 -3.12
C ASP A 65 24.24 -21.79 -1.79
N GLY A 66 25.36 -22.20 -1.20
CA GLY A 66 25.35 -22.91 0.09
C GLY A 66 24.91 -22.03 1.27
N ILE A 67 25.28 -20.73 1.26
CA ILE A 67 24.83 -19.78 2.28
C ILE A 67 23.31 -19.58 2.18
N VAL A 68 22.80 -19.33 0.99
CA VAL A 68 21.36 -19.16 0.73
C VAL A 68 20.60 -20.42 1.11
N GLN A 69 21.07 -21.61 0.73
CA GLN A 69 20.44 -22.87 1.11
C GLN A 69 20.32 -23.03 2.63
N VAL A 70 21.39 -22.78 3.38
CA VAL A 70 21.39 -22.88 4.86
C VAL A 70 20.45 -21.84 5.50
N LEU A 71 20.51 -20.58 5.04
CA LEU A 71 19.59 -19.53 5.51
C LEU A 71 18.12 -19.90 5.21
N ASN A 72 17.85 -20.48 4.04
CA ASN A 72 16.51 -20.86 3.61
C ASN A 72 15.93 -22.02 4.44
N CYS A 73 16.76 -23.03 4.75
CA CYS A 73 16.39 -24.10 5.69
C CYS A 73 16.08 -23.54 7.09
N HIS A 74 16.92 -22.64 7.61
CA HIS A 74 16.71 -22.05 8.93
C HIS A 74 15.52 -21.10 9.02
N LEU A 75 15.07 -20.53 7.90
CA LEU A 75 13.87 -19.68 7.84
C LEU A 75 12.57 -20.51 7.70
N SER A 76 12.63 -21.63 6.97
CA SER A 76 11.48 -22.51 6.72
C SER A 76 11.10 -23.37 7.92
N ASP A 77 12.06 -23.68 8.80
CA ASP A 77 11.85 -24.52 9.98
C ASP A 77 11.27 -23.71 11.16
N MET A 78 9.99 -23.91 11.43
CA MET A 78 9.28 -23.24 12.53
C MET A 78 9.73 -23.69 13.92
N ALA A 79 10.41 -24.85 14.05
CA ALA A 79 10.97 -25.33 15.31
C ALA A 79 12.22 -24.54 15.74
N ILE A 80 12.85 -23.80 14.82
CA ILE A 80 14.02 -22.97 15.11
C ILE A 80 13.59 -21.69 15.82
N GLY A 81 14.26 -21.36 16.94
CA GLY A 81 13.90 -20.23 17.78
C GLY A 81 13.87 -18.88 17.06
N MET A 82 12.92 -18.01 17.46
CA MET A 82 12.65 -16.68 16.90
C MET A 82 13.91 -15.85 16.63
N MET A 83 14.85 -15.80 17.58
CA MET A 83 16.09 -15.01 17.46
C MET A 83 16.97 -15.46 16.28
N THR A 84 16.96 -16.74 15.95
CA THR A 84 17.69 -17.29 14.79
C THR A 84 17.00 -16.89 13.49
N ARG A 85 15.66 -16.95 13.40
CA ARG A 85 14.91 -16.48 12.22
C ARG A 85 15.15 -14.97 11.98
N ILE A 86 15.13 -14.16 13.05
CA ILE A 86 15.49 -12.74 13.00
C ILE A 86 16.94 -12.53 12.50
N ALA A 87 17.90 -13.34 12.97
CA ALA A 87 19.29 -13.26 12.53
C ALA A 87 19.45 -13.64 11.04
N VAL A 88 18.76 -14.68 10.58
CA VAL A 88 18.71 -15.12 9.18
C VAL A 88 18.18 -14.00 8.27
N LEU A 89 17.07 -13.37 8.65
CA LEU A 89 16.49 -12.24 7.90
C LEU A 89 17.45 -11.03 7.85
N LYS A 90 18.13 -10.70 8.95
CA LYS A 90 19.17 -9.65 8.97
C LYS A 90 20.35 -9.99 8.05
N TRP A 91 20.77 -11.26 7.99
CA TRP A 91 21.80 -11.71 7.04
C TRP A 91 21.33 -11.59 5.59
N LEU A 92 20.10 -12.02 5.26
CA LEU A 92 19.53 -11.86 3.92
C LEU A 92 19.47 -10.38 3.52
N TYR A 93 18.98 -9.49 4.39
CA TYR A 93 18.95 -8.04 4.17
C TYR A 93 20.35 -7.48 3.87
N HIS A 94 21.36 -7.84 4.67
CA HIS A 94 22.75 -7.43 4.41
C HIS A 94 23.31 -7.99 3.10
N LEU A 95 22.96 -9.22 2.71
CA LEU A 95 23.39 -9.81 1.44
C LEU A 95 22.77 -9.12 0.23
N TYR A 96 21.48 -8.73 0.30
CA TYR A 96 20.83 -7.94 -0.76
C TYR A 96 21.44 -6.54 -0.88
N ILE A 97 21.75 -5.86 0.23
CA ILE A 97 22.43 -4.55 0.20
C ILE A 97 23.87 -4.65 -0.35
N LYS A 98 24.65 -5.63 0.11
CA LYS A 98 26.09 -5.71 -0.22
C LYS A 98 26.39 -6.40 -1.55
N THR A 99 25.55 -7.33 -1.99
CA THR A 99 25.79 -8.17 -3.17
C THR A 99 24.52 -8.39 -4.03
N PRO A 100 23.74 -7.32 -4.35
CA PRO A 100 22.41 -7.46 -4.95
C PRO A 100 22.43 -8.31 -6.23
N ARG A 101 23.29 -7.98 -7.20
CA ARG A 101 23.38 -8.70 -8.50
C ARG A 101 23.61 -10.20 -8.39
N LYS A 102 24.26 -10.68 -7.32
CA LYS A 102 24.44 -12.13 -7.09
C LYS A 102 23.21 -12.72 -6.38
N MET A 103 22.72 -12.05 -5.33
CA MET A 103 21.50 -12.45 -4.63
C MET A 103 20.28 -12.55 -5.54
N PHE A 104 20.14 -11.67 -6.54
CA PHE A 104 19.05 -11.71 -7.51
C PHE A 104 18.94 -13.03 -8.30
N ARG A 105 20.04 -13.79 -8.44
CA ARG A 105 20.02 -15.14 -9.05
C ARG A 105 19.33 -16.19 -8.17
N HIS A 106 19.24 -15.94 -6.88
CA HIS A 106 18.60 -16.84 -5.91
C HIS A 106 17.24 -16.32 -5.43
N THR A 107 16.84 -15.08 -5.78
CA THR A 107 15.58 -14.47 -5.35
C THR A 107 14.38 -15.38 -5.64
N ASP A 108 14.28 -16.01 -6.82
CA ASP A 108 13.12 -16.85 -7.13
C ASP A 108 12.98 -18.10 -6.23
N SER A 109 14.06 -18.55 -5.59
CA SER A 109 14.02 -19.63 -4.58
C SER A 109 13.69 -19.13 -3.17
N LEU A 110 14.14 -17.92 -2.81
CA LEU A 110 13.90 -17.29 -1.51
C LEU A 110 12.50 -16.67 -1.41
N PHE A 111 12.01 -16.11 -2.51
CA PHE A 111 10.82 -15.27 -2.55
C PHE A 111 9.52 -15.97 -2.05
N PRO A 112 9.24 -17.24 -2.40
CA PRO A 112 8.09 -17.96 -1.85
C PRO A 112 8.18 -18.17 -0.32
N ILE A 113 9.39 -18.27 0.22
CA ILE A 113 9.64 -18.59 1.63
C ILE A 113 9.64 -17.33 2.49
N LEU A 114 10.15 -16.21 1.99
CA LEU A 114 9.89 -14.88 2.55
C LEU A 114 8.36 -14.61 2.61
N LEU A 115 7.65 -14.82 1.49
CA LEU A 115 6.19 -14.70 1.47
C LEU A 115 5.49 -15.60 2.50
N GLN A 116 5.98 -16.83 2.74
CA GLN A 116 5.48 -17.72 3.79
C GLN A 116 5.77 -17.18 5.20
N THR A 117 6.94 -16.59 5.41
CA THR A 117 7.38 -15.95 6.68
C THR A 117 6.45 -14.82 7.12
N LEU A 118 5.69 -14.21 6.21
CA LEU A 118 4.63 -13.25 6.58
C LEU A 118 3.50 -13.84 7.46
N SER A 119 3.38 -15.17 7.59
CA SER A 119 2.48 -15.82 8.57
C SER A 119 3.19 -16.28 9.85
N ASP A 120 4.42 -15.84 10.13
CA ASP A 120 5.11 -16.13 11.38
C ASP A 120 4.30 -15.63 12.60
N GLU A 121 4.45 -16.29 13.75
CA GLU A 121 3.77 -15.87 14.97
C GLU A 121 4.32 -14.55 15.52
N SER A 122 5.60 -14.25 15.27
CA SER A 122 6.29 -13.06 15.79
C SER A 122 6.24 -11.86 14.85
N ASP A 123 5.74 -10.74 15.34
CA ASP A 123 5.77 -9.46 14.63
C ASP A 123 7.20 -8.98 14.34
N GLU A 124 8.20 -9.30 15.19
CA GLU A 124 9.60 -8.95 14.93
C GLU A 124 10.18 -9.70 13.71
N VAL A 125 9.75 -10.95 13.51
CA VAL A 125 10.14 -11.75 12.33
C VAL A 125 9.50 -11.14 11.09
N ILE A 126 8.20 -10.82 11.13
CA ILE A 126 7.47 -10.17 10.02
C ILE A 126 8.09 -8.81 9.67
N LEU A 127 8.45 -7.98 10.66
CA LEU A 127 9.11 -6.68 10.41
C LEU A 127 10.43 -6.85 9.63
N LYS A 128 11.25 -7.84 10.00
CA LYS A 128 12.53 -8.10 9.31
C LYS A 128 12.37 -8.79 7.97
N ASP A 129 11.32 -9.58 7.78
CA ASP A 129 10.96 -10.14 6.48
C ASP A 129 10.48 -9.05 5.51
N LEU A 130 9.65 -8.11 5.99
CA LEU A 130 9.19 -6.96 5.21
C LEU A 130 10.35 -6.01 4.83
N GLU A 131 11.36 -5.83 5.68
CA GLU A 131 12.61 -5.11 5.32
C GLU A 131 13.33 -5.80 4.16
N VAL A 132 13.44 -7.14 4.15
CA VAL A 132 14.05 -7.90 3.05
C VAL A 132 13.22 -7.81 1.77
N LEU A 133 11.90 -8.00 1.86
CA LEU A 133 10.99 -7.92 0.72
C LEU A 133 10.95 -6.51 0.10
N ALA A 134 11.01 -5.46 0.92
CA ALA A 134 11.09 -4.08 0.45
C ALA A 134 12.43 -3.79 -0.26
N GLU A 135 13.56 -4.28 0.26
CA GLU A 135 14.86 -4.17 -0.42
C GLU A 135 14.82 -4.90 -1.78
N ILE A 136 14.28 -6.11 -1.86
CA ILE A 136 14.10 -6.84 -3.13
C ILE A 136 13.23 -6.05 -4.13
N ALA A 137 12.12 -5.48 -3.66
CA ALA A 137 11.17 -4.75 -4.51
C ALA A 137 11.67 -3.37 -4.97
N SER A 138 12.62 -2.76 -4.25
CA SER A 138 13.18 -1.43 -4.57
C SER A 138 14.58 -1.47 -5.19
N SER A 139 15.32 -2.58 -5.06
CA SER A 139 16.68 -2.69 -5.57
C SER A 139 16.74 -2.60 -7.10
N PRO A 140 17.62 -1.76 -7.70
CA PRO A 140 17.77 -1.65 -9.15
C PRO A 140 18.19 -2.95 -9.85
N ALA A 141 18.79 -3.91 -9.13
CA ALA A 141 19.41 -5.09 -9.72
C ALA A 141 18.44 -6.19 -10.22
N GLY A 142 17.13 -6.00 -10.09
CA GLY A 142 16.10 -6.82 -10.76
C GLY A 142 15.25 -6.03 -11.76
N GLN A 143 15.64 -4.79 -12.09
CA GLN A 143 15.31 -4.25 -13.41
C GLN A 143 16.03 -5.17 -14.40
N THR A 144 15.27 -6.02 -15.09
CA THR A 144 15.81 -6.86 -16.15
C THR A 144 16.35 -5.95 -17.23
N ASP A 145 17.65 -5.97 -17.44
CA ASP A 145 18.27 -5.31 -18.59
C ASP A 145 17.52 -5.73 -19.87
N ASP A 146 17.18 -4.73 -20.69
CA ASP A 146 16.76 -4.93 -22.07
C ASP A 146 17.76 -5.88 -22.76
N PRO A 147 17.33 -6.86 -23.59
CA PRO A 147 18.24 -7.84 -24.18
C PRO A 147 19.19 -7.18 -25.20
N GLY A 148 20.28 -6.63 -24.67
CA GLY A 148 21.39 -6.07 -25.42
C GLY A 148 21.99 -7.08 -26.41
N PRO A 149 22.60 -6.58 -27.50
CA PRO A 149 22.56 -7.25 -28.79
C PRO A 149 23.27 -8.62 -28.82
N LEU A 150 22.56 -9.61 -29.33
CA LEU A 150 23.12 -10.90 -29.72
C LEU A 150 23.97 -10.75 -30.99
N ASP A 151 25.29 -10.62 -30.81
CA ASP A 151 26.28 -10.96 -31.83
C ASP A 151 26.69 -12.44 -31.63
N GLY A 152 26.37 -13.31 -32.60
CA GLY A 152 26.79 -14.73 -32.61
C GLY A 152 25.66 -15.71 -32.96
N PRO A 153 25.85 -16.64 -33.92
CA PRO A 153 24.75 -17.34 -34.57
C PRO A 153 24.31 -18.64 -33.89
N ASP A 154 23.03 -18.98 -34.14
CA ASP A 154 22.41 -20.31 -34.15
C ASP A 154 22.80 -21.34 -33.08
N LEU A 155 21.87 -21.60 -32.16
CA LEU A 155 21.41 -22.96 -31.88
C LEU A 155 20.00 -22.94 -31.27
N ARG A 156 19.00 -23.45 -32.01
CA ARG A 156 17.60 -23.54 -31.56
C ARG A 156 17.43 -24.66 -30.53
N VAL A 157 16.88 -24.35 -29.36
CA VAL A 157 16.18 -25.32 -28.52
C VAL A 157 14.86 -24.70 -28.06
N SER A 158 13.75 -25.39 -28.33
CA SER A 158 12.39 -24.90 -28.12
C SER A 158 11.89 -25.18 -26.71
N HIS A 159 11.31 -24.18 -26.05
CA HIS A 159 10.31 -24.40 -25.00
C HIS A 159 9.16 -23.39 -25.15
N SER A 160 7.94 -23.89 -24.97
CA SER A 160 6.71 -23.26 -25.46
C SER A 160 6.20 -22.14 -24.56
N GLU A 161 5.89 -20.98 -25.14
CA GLU A 161 5.04 -19.97 -24.52
C GLU A 161 3.57 -20.13 -24.95
N LEU A 162 2.66 -20.01 -23.99
CA LEU A 162 1.22 -20.05 -24.22
C LEU A 162 0.71 -18.69 -24.71
N GLN A 163 0.36 -18.63 -26.00
CA GLN A 163 -0.16 -17.44 -26.66
C GLN A 163 -1.69 -17.33 -26.47
N VAL A 164 -2.18 -16.14 -26.11
CA VAL A 164 -3.62 -15.81 -26.08
C VAL A 164 -3.89 -14.70 -27.11
N PRO A 165 -4.91 -14.83 -27.98
CA PRO A 165 -5.07 -13.94 -29.14
C PRO A 165 -5.99 -12.72 -28.89
N THR A 166 -5.72 -11.63 -29.60
CA THR A 166 -6.65 -10.52 -29.86
C THR A 166 -6.77 -10.26 -31.37
N PRO A 167 -7.97 -10.00 -31.92
CA PRO A 167 -8.18 -9.84 -33.37
C PRO A 167 -7.82 -8.43 -33.89
N GLY A 168 -7.44 -8.33 -35.17
CA GLY A 168 -7.18 -7.06 -35.88
C GLY A 168 -8.45 -6.22 -36.15
N ARG A 169 -8.46 -5.08 -36.86
CA ARG A 169 -7.61 -4.48 -37.92
C ARG A 169 -7.96 -2.96 -38.01
N ALA A 170 -7.27 -2.03 -38.68
CA ALA A 170 -5.98 -1.97 -39.39
C ALA A 170 -5.57 -0.49 -39.66
N ASN A 171 -4.32 -0.27 -40.09
CA ASN A 171 -3.77 0.82 -40.94
C ASN A 171 -4.19 2.29 -40.74
N LEU A 172 -3.20 3.17 -40.51
CA LEU A 172 -2.88 4.31 -41.40
C LEU A 172 -1.47 4.90 -41.10
N LEU A 173 -0.87 5.54 -42.12
CA LEU A 173 0.57 5.73 -42.35
C LEU A 173 1.34 6.81 -41.52
N ASN A 174 2.67 6.57 -41.42
CA ASN A 174 3.82 7.50 -41.51
C ASN A 174 3.86 8.86 -40.78
N THR A 175 4.90 9.08 -39.95
CA THR A 175 6.12 9.88 -40.30
C THR A 175 7.18 9.87 -39.18
N PRO A 176 8.47 10.16 -39.44
CA PRO A 176 9.54 10.02 -38.45
C PRO A 176 10.01 11.33 -37.79
N GLY A 177 10.37 11.23 -36.51
CA GLY A 177 11.38 12.07 -35.86
C GLY A 177 10.92 13.34 -35.15
N THR A 178 11.05 13.36 -33.81
CA THR A 178 11.52 14.52 -33.03
C THR A 178 12.31 14.00 -31.84
N LYS A 179 13.52 14.52 -31.60
CA LYS A 179 14.27 14.25 -30.36
C LYS A 179 13.71 15.09 -29.22
N GLY A 180 13.56 14.47 -28.04
CA GLY A 180 13.48 15.17 -26.77
C GLY A 180 12.11 15.16 -26.09
N LEU A 181 12.04 14.50 -24.94
CA LEU A 181 11.98 15.26 -23.69
C LEU A 181 12.71 14.47 -22.60
N GLU A 182 13.64 15.11 -21.90
CA GLU A 182 14.43 14.46 -20.86
C GLU A 182 13.59 14.19 -19.60
N CYS A 183 14.05 13.21 -18.83
CA CYS A 183 13.46 12.82 -17.56
C CYS A 183 13.39 13.99 -16.58
N SER A 184 12.19 14.30 -16.08
CA SER A 184 12.06 15.01 -14.80
C SER A 184 12.11 13.99 -13.64
N PRO A 185 12.88 14.25 -12.57
CA PRO A 185 13.05 13.29 -11.48
C PRO A 185 11.88 13.37 -10.49
N SER A 186 11.31 12.23 -10.04
CA SER A 186 10.70 12.02 -8.70
C SER A 186 9.86 10.73 -8.54
N THR A 187 10.18 9.62 -9.23
CA THR A 187 9.69 8.29 -8.80
C THR A 187 10.85 7.29 -8.77
N PRO A 188 11.07 6.55 -7.67
CA PRO A 188 11.96 5.40 -7.69
C PRO A 188 11.35 4.35 -8.64
N THR A 189 12.09 4.00 -9.68
CA THR A 189 11.66 3.04 -10.71
C THR A 189 11.57 1.64 -10.09
N MET A 190 10.35 1.29 -9.65
CA MET A 190 10.05 0.01 -9.02
C MET A 190 10.45 -1.15 -9.94
N ASN A 191 11.16 -2.10 -9.36
CA ASN A 191 11.69 -3.29 -10.02
C ASN A 191 10.54 -4.22 -10.45
N SER A 192 10.76 -5.07 -11.47
CA SER A 192 9.82 -6.13 -11.89
C SER A 192 9.27 -6.98 -10.72
N TYR A 193 10.09 -7.21 -9.70
CA TYR A 193 9.70 -7.91 -8.47
C TYR A 193 8.70 -7.16 -7.59
N PHE A 194 8.54 -5.84 -7.71
CA PHE A 194 7.54 -5.08 -6.95
C PHE A 194 6.11 -5.52 -7.28
N TYR A 195 5.75 -5.60 -8.57
CA TYR A 195 4.41 -6.04 -8.98
C TYR A 195 4.21 -7.54 -8.73
N LYS A 196 5.27 -8.36 -8.93
CA LYS A 196 5.31 -9.78 -8.51
C LYS A 196 5.03 -9.92 -7.00
N PHE A 197 5.55 -9.03 -6.17
CA PHE A 197 5.30 -9.01 -4.73
C PHE A 197 3.86 -8.63 -4.39
N MET A 198 3.34 -7.54 -4.95
CA MET A 198 1.96 -7.13 -4.68
C MET A 198 0.95 -8.21 -5.09
N ILE A 199 1.13 -8.85 -6.27
CA ILE A 199 0.29 -9.98 -6.69
C ILE A 199 0.34 -11.13 -5.68
N ASN A 200 1.55 -11.57 -5.30
CA ASN A 200 1.68 -12.75 -4.44
C ASN A 200 1.22 -12.47 -3.00
N LEU A 201 1.38 -11.23 -2.51
CA LEU A 201 0.84 -10.79 -1.22
C LEU A 201 -0.70 -10.82 -1.21
N LEU A 202 -1.35 -10.26 -2.23
CA LEU A 202 -2.81 -10.31 -2.38
C LEU A 202 -3.32 -11.75 -2.54
N LYS A 203 -2.66 -12.59 -3.36
CA LYS A 203 -2.97 -14.02 -3.46
C LYS A 203 -2.85 -14.74 -2.11
N ARG A 204 -1.85 -14.38 -1.30
CA ARG A 204 -1.66 -14.97 0.04
C ARG A 204 -2.75 -14.53 1.01
N PHE A 205 -3.16 -13.27 1.01
CA PHE A 205 -4.32 -12.79 1.77
C PHE A 205 -5.65 -13.42 1.32
N SER A 206 -5.82 -13.70 0.02
CA SER A 206 -7.04 -14.38 -0.50
C SER A 206 -7.09 -15.86 -0.07
N SER A 207 -5.93 -16.53 -0.06
CA SER A 207 -5.79 -17.93 0.35
C SER A 207 -5.92 -18.09 1.87
N GLU A 208 -5.32 -17.18 2.64
CA GLU A 208 -5.26 -17.20 4.10
C GLU A 208 -5.99 -15.97 4.69
N ARG A 209 -7.33 -15.98 4.65
CA ARG A 209 -8.13 -14.82 5.12
C ARG A 209 -7.85 -14.41 6.58
N LYS A 210 -7.49 -15.36 7.45
CA LYS A 210 -7.07 -15.09 8.83
C LYS A 210 -5.84 -14.17 8.91
N LEU A 211 -4.91 -14.29 7.96
CA LEU A 211 -3.72 -13.43 7.89
C LEU A 211 -4.11 -11.98 7.59
N LEU A 212 -5.06 -11.77 6.66
CA LEU A 212 -5.60 -10.44 6.36
C LEU A 212 -6.30 -9.83 7.57
N GLU A 213 -7.16 -10.60 8.24
CA GLU A 213 -7.92 -10.17 9.42
C GLU A 213 -7.02 -9.83 10.62
N ALA A 214 -6.02 -10.66 10.92
CA ALA A 214 -5.16 -10.49 12.10
C ALA A 214 -3.97 -9.54 11.86
N ARG A 215 -3.29 -9.65 10.70
CA ARG A 215 -2.01 -8.95 10.44
C ARG A 215 -1.99 -8.11 9.17
N GLY A 216 -2.98 -8.20 8.29
CA GLY A 216 -3.00 -7.48 7.01
C GLY A 216 -2.83 -5.96 7.18
N ALA A 217 -3.51 -5.37 8.18
CA ALA A 217 -3.37 -3.95 8.48
C ALA A 217 -1.96 -3.56 8.97
N PHE A 218 -1.29 -4.43 9.72
CA PHE A 218 0.09 -4.23 10.17
C PHE A 218 1.08 -4.33 9.00
N ILE A 219 0.98 -5.39 8.20
CA ILE A 219 1.83 -5.64 7.03
C ILE A 219 1.75 -4.48 6.03
N ILE A 220 0.54 -4.07 5.64
CA ILE A 220 0.35 -2.99 4.66
C ILE A 220 0.87 -1.64 5.19
N ARG A 221 0.65 -1.32 6.47
CA ARG A 221 1.20 -0.11 7.09
C ARG A 221 2.72 -0.10 7.10
N GLN A 222 3.35 -1.22 7.46
CA GLN A 222 4.80 -1.33 7.44
C GLN A 222 5.36 -1.22 6.01
N LEU A 223 4.69 -1.81 5.01
CA LEU A 223 5.06 -1.62 3.61
C LEU A 223 4.95 -0.16 3.16
N CYS A 224 3.95 0.59 3.63
CA CYS A 224 3.83 2.03 3.37
C CYS A 224 4.90 2.90 4.07
N LEU A 225 5.63 2.36 5.04
CA LEU A 225 6.80 3.00 5.66
C LEU A 225 8.11 2.64 4.93
N LEU A 226 8.21 1.44 4.36
CA LEU A 226 9.41 0.94 3.69
C LEU A 226 9.47 1.26 2.19
N LEU A 227 8.32 1.40 1.54
CA LEU A 227 8.18 1.65 0.09
C LEU A 227 7.26 2.85 -0.15
N ASN A 228 7.21 3.36 -1.39
CA ASN A 228 6.29 4.43 -1.74
C ASN A 228 4.82 3.95 -1.65
N ALA A 229 4.08 4.51 -0.70
CA ALA A 229 2.67 4.23 -0.49
C ALA A 229 1.78 4.49 -1.72
N GLU A 230 2.09 5.48 -2.56
CA GLU A 230 1.34 5.75 -3.79
C GLU A 230 1.42 4.56 -4.76
N ASN A 231 2.62 4.01 -4.95
CA ASN A 231 2.85 2.83 -5.78
C ASN A 231 2.16 1.58 -5.20
N ILE A 232 2.14 1.42 -3.87
CA ILE A 232 1.44 0.32 -3.20
C ILE A 232 -0.07 0.42 -3.44
N PHE A 233 -0.68 1.57 -3.14
CA PHE A 233 -2.11 1.76 -3.31
C PHE A 233 -2.54 1.64 -4.78
N HIS A 234 -1.76 2.18 -5.73
CA HIS A 234 -2.03 2.04 -7.15
C HIS A 234 -1.94 0.58 -7.64
N SER A 235 -0.90 -0.15 -7.26
CA SER A 235 -0.72 -1.55 -7.69
C SER A 235 -1.74 -2.49 -7.05
N MET A 236 -2.04 -2.32 -5.76
CA MET A 236 -3.10 -3.09 -5.10
C MET A 236 -4.47 -2.82 -5.73
N ALA A 237 -4.77 -1.58 -6.13
CA ALA A 237 -6.01 -1.22 -6.82
C ALA A 237 -6.14 -1.87 -8.22
N ASP A 238 -5.09 -1.86 -9.04
CA ASP A 238 -5.09 -2.53 -10.36
C ASP A 238 -5.21 -4.05 -10.26
N ILE A 239 -4.57 -4.67 -9.25
CA ILE A 239 -4.71 -6.11 -8.99
C ILE A 239 -6.15 -6.43 -8.54
N LEU A 240 -6.70 -5.66 -7.60
CA LEU A 240 -8.07 -5.86 -7.09
C LEU A 240 -9.15 -5.70 -8.16
N LEU A 241 -8.93 -4.85 -9.17
CA LEU A 241 -9.85 -4.71 -10.32
C LEU A 241 -10.05 -6.04 -11.09
N ARG A 242 -9.05 -6.92 -11.05
CA ARG A 242 -9.01 -8.21 -11.77
C ARG A 242 -9.42 -9.40 -10.88
N GLU A 243 -9.74 -9.15 -9.62
CA GLU A 243 -10.00 -10.18 -8.61
C GLU A 243 -11.36 -10.87 -8.84
N GLU A 244 -11.38 -12.20 -8.73
CA GLU A 244 -12.59 -13.00 -8.96
C GLU A 244 -13.42 -13.19 -7.68
N ASP A 245 -12.78 -13.34 -6.52
CA ASP A 245 -13.50 -13.42 -5.25
C ASP A 245 -13.92 -12.04 -4.76
N LEU A 246 -15.12 -11.64 -5.19
CA LEU A 246 -15.79 -10.41 -4.79
C LEU A 246 -15.87 -10.22 -3.25
N LYS A 247 -15.94 -11.30 -2.45
CA LYS A 247 -15.98 -11.18 -0.98
C LYS A 247 -14.62 -10.75 -0.45
N PHE A 248 -13.54 -11.41 -0.89
CA PHE A 248 -12.18 -11.02 -0.57
C PHE A 248 -11.86 -9.60 -1.05
N ALA A 249 -12.25 -9.24 -2.29
CA ALA A 249 -12.05 -7.89 -2.82
C ALA A 249 -12.71 -6.81 -1.94
N SER A 250 -13.95 -7.02 -1.49
CA SER A 250 -14.65 -6.11 -0.56
C SER A 250 -13.92 -5.99 0.79
N THR A 251 -13.50 -7.10 1.39
CA THR A 251 -12.75 -7.08 2.67
C THR A 251 -11.40 -6.39 2.54
N MET A 252 -10.67 -6.64 1.45
CA MET A 252 -9.37 -6.01 1.19
C MET A 252 -9.51 -4.49 0.96
N VAL A 253 -10.50 -4.07 0.17
CA VAL A 253 -10.86 -2.65 -0.02
C VAL A 253 -11.23 -1.99 1.31
N HIS A 254 -12.02 -2.65 2.17
CA HIS A 254 -12.34 -2.15 3.51
C HIS A 254 -11.08 -1.91 4.34
N THR A 255 -10.20 -2.91 4.40
CA THR A 255 -8.91 -2.81 5.11
C THR A 255 -8.05 -1.67 4.56
N LEU A 256 -7.91 -1.55 3.24
CA LEU A 256 -7.16 -0.46 2.60
C LEU A 256 -7.76 0.93 2.89
N ASN A 257 -9.09 1.06 2.88
CA ASN A 257 -9.77 2.31 3.23
C ASN A 257 -9.56 2.68 4.71
N THR A 258 -9.67 1.72 5.63
CA THR A 258 -9.39 1.94 7.06
C THR A 258 -7.94 2.37 7.28
N ILE A 259 -6.98 1.72 6.61
CA ILE A 259 -5.56 2.08 6.68
C ILE A 259 -5.33 3.49 6.12
N LEU A 260 -5.86 3.80 4.94
CA LEU A 260 -5.75 5.11 4.29
C LEU A 260 -6.23 6.25 5.19
N LEU A 261 -7.38 6.05 5.86
CA LEU A 261 -7.97 7.07 6.71
C LEU A 261 -7.26 7.17 8.07
N THR A 262 -6.95 6.06 8.73
CA THR A 262 -6.47 6.07 10.13
C THR A 262 -4.96 6.22 10.29
N SER A 263 -4.15 5.71 9.36
CA SER A 263 -2.70 5.58 9.54
C SER A 263 -1.98 6.92 9.43
N THR A 264 -1.02 7.18 10.32
CA THR A 264 -0.23 8.43 10.33
C THR A 264 0.63 8.58 9.07
N GLU A 265 1.30 7.52 8.67
CA GLU A 265 2.22 7.41 7.53
C GLU A 265 1.58 7.85 6.20
N LEU A 266 0.26 7.70 6.04
CA LEU A 266 -0.48 8.08 4.84
C LEU A 266 -0.97 9.55 4.86
N PHE A 267 -0.41 10.41 5.72
CA PHE A 267 -0.76 11.83 5.76
C PHE A 267 -0.45 12.57 4.46
N GLN A 268 0.71 12.31 3.83
CA GLN A 268 1.07 12.94 2.55
C GLN A 268 0.13 12.50 1.42
N LEU A 269 -0.10 11.19 1.28
CA LEU A 269 -0.99 10.60 0.28
C LEU A 269 -2.44 11.12 0.42
N ARG A 270 -2.96 11.21 1.65
CA ARG A 270 -4.28 11.82 1.91
C ARG A 270 -4.37 13.27 1.45
N ASN A 271 -3.33 14.08 1.65
CA ASN A 271 -3.33 15.48 1.18
C ASN A 271 -3.24 15.58 -0.35
N GLN A 272 -2.45 14.72 -1.00
CA GLN A 272 -2.39 14.61 -2.47
C GLN A 272 -3.75 14.23 -3.08
N LEU A 273 -4.44 13.25 -2.49
CA LEU A 273 -5.80 12.82 -2.88
C LEU A 273 -6.87 13.87 -2.54
N LYS A 274 -6.72 14.62 -1.46
CA LYS A 274 -7.66 15.68 -1.06
C LYS A 274 -7.66 16.89 -2.00
N ASP A 275 -6.49 17.22 -2.55
CA ASP A 275 -6.32 18.40 -3.41
C ASP A 275 -6.59 18.12 -4.90
N LEU A 276 -6.36 16.89 -5.37
CA LEU A 276 -6.51 16.45 -6.79
C LEU A 276 -5.87 17.39 -7.83
N LYS A 277 -4.78 18.08 -7.47
CA LYS A 277 -4.10 19.09 -8.32
C LYS A 277 -3.22 18.49 -9.42
N THR A 278 -2.66 17.31 -9.20
CA THR A 278 -1.76 16.64 -10.16
C THR A 278 -2.49 15.56 -10.94
N LEU A 279 -2.06 15.31 -12.17
CA LEU A 279 -2.57 14.23 -13.01
C LEU A 279 -2.37 12.85 -12.35
N GLU A 280 -1.25 12.67 -11.64
CA GLU A 280 -0.94 11.47 -10.86
C GLU A 280 -1.98 11.21 -9.77
N SER A 281 -2.32 12.22 -8.94
CA SER A 281 -3.39 12.12 -7.94
C SER A 281 -4.76 11.81 -8.55
N GLN A 282 -5.06 12.35 -9.74
CA GLN A 282 -6.32 12.10 -10.44
C GLN A 282 -6.39 10.66 -10.99
N ASN A 283 -5.29 10.17 -11.56
CA ASN A 283 -5.16 8.79 -12.03
C ASN A 283 -5.24 7.80 -10.86
N LEU A 284 -4.54 8.08 -9.75
CA LEU A 284 -4.62 7.30 -8.52
C LEU A 284 -6.06 7.30 -7.97
N PHE A 285 -6.74 8.44 -7.91
CA PHE A 285 -8.14 8.51 -7.50
C PHE A 285 -9.03 7.64 -8.40
N CYS A 286 -8.88 7.69 -9.72
CA CYS A 286 -9.67 6.86 -10.63
C CYS A 286 -9.39 5.36 -10.47
N CYS A 287 -8.12 4.97 -10.25
CA CYS A 287 -7.72 3.59 -10.01
C CYS A 287 -8.28 3.05 -8.68
N LEU A 288 -8.13 3.83 -7.60
CA LEU A 288 -8.72 3.55 -6.29
C LEU A 288 -10.23 3.49 -6.37
N TYR A 289 -10.90 4.45 -7.01
CA TYR A 289 -12.35 4.47 -7.12
C TYR A 289 -12.88 3.21 -7.82
N ARG A 290 -12.30 2.83 -8.97
CA ARG A 290 -12.76 1.67 -9.77
C ARG A 290 -12.65 0.34 -9.00
N SER A 291 -11.68 0.21 -8.11
CA SER A 291 -11.55 -0.96 -7.21
C SER A 291 -12.36 -0.81 -5.92
N TRP A 292 -12.48 0.39 -5.36
CA TRP A 292 -13.28 0.66 -4.16
C TRP A 292 -14.78 0.41 -4.40
N CYS A 293 -15.23 0.47 -5.66
CA CYS A 293 -16.58 0.07 -6.08
C CYS A 293 -17.00 -1.34 -5.64
N HIS A 294 -16.07 -2.22 -5.21
CA HIS A 294 -16.43 -3.49 -4.57
C HIS A 294 -17.14 -3.30 -3.21
N ASN A 295 -16.94 -2.17 -2.54
CA ASN A 295 -17.60 -1.83 -1.27
C ASN A 295 -18.20 -0.41 -1.35
N PRO A 296 -19.54 -0.26 -1.27
CA PRO A 296 -20.19 1.02 -1.51
C PRO A 296 -19.84 2.07 -0.45
N VAL A 297 -19.76 1.67 0.83
CA VAL A 297 -19.48 2.60 1.93
C VAL A 297 -18.06 3.15 1.84
N THR A 298 -17.08 2.33 1.47
CA THR A 298 -15.69 2.79 1.23
C THR A 298 -15.59 3.74 0.04
N THR A 299 -16.40 3.54 -1.01
CA THR A 299 -16.44 4.44 -2.17
C THR A 299 -16.94 5.83 -1.76
N VAL A 300 -18.00 5.92 -0.95
CA VAL A 300 -18.46 7.21 -0.39
C VAL A 300 -17.43 7.82 0.57
N SER A 301 -16.74 6.99 1.37
CA SER A 301 -15.66 7.43 2.26
C SER A 301 -14.50 8.09 1.48
N LEU A 302 -14.10 7.50 0.34
CA LEU A 302 -13.12 8.07 -0.58
C LEU A 302 -13.61 9.39 -1.20
N CYS A 303 -14.88 9.48 -1.59
CA CYS A 303 -15.46 10.72 -2.13
C CYS A 303 -15.53 11.86 -1.10
N PHE A 304 -15.77 11.54 0.18
CA PHE A 304 -15.64 12.51 1.26
C PHE A 304 -14.19 12.94 1.47
N LEU A 305 -13.22 12.03 1.34
CA LEU A 305 -11.78 12.33 1.43
C LEU A 305 -11.32 13.32 0.35
N THR A 306 -11.80 13.17 -0.89
CA THR A 306 -11.44 14.03 -2.02
C THR A 306 -12.34 15.26 -2.19
N GLN A 307 -13.22 15.55 -1.22
CA GLN A 307 -14.16 16.68 -1.24
C GLN A 307 -15.17 16.68 -2.40
N ASN A 308 -15.41 15.53 -3.04
CA ASN A 308 -16.30 15.37 -4.19
C ASN A 308 -17.76 15.18 -3.75
N TYR A 309 -18.32 16.16 -3.03
CA TYR A 309 -19.60 16.05 -2.34
C TYR A 309 -20.83 15.88 -3.25
N ARG A 310 -20.78 16.36 -4.50
CA ARG A 310 -21.83 16.10 -5.50
C ARG A 310 -21.90 14.59 -5.79
N HIS A 311 -20.77 14.01 -6.21
CA HIS A 311 -20.65 12.59 -6.53
C HIS A 311 -20.97 11.69 -5.33
N ALA A 312 -20.56 12.10 -4.12
CA ALA A 312 -20.94 11.41 -2.89
C ALA A 312 -22.46 11.37 -2.67
N TYR A 313 -23.17 12.48 -2.92
CA TYR A 313 -24.64 12.51 -2.84
C TYR A 313 -25.29 11.62 -3.90
N ASP A 314 -24.83 11.70 -5.14
CA ASP A 314 -25.36 10.91 -6.26
C ASP A 314 -25.18 9.39 -6.00
N LEU A 315 -24.05 8.99 -5.39
CA LEU A 315 -23.82 7.61 -4.91
C LEU A 315 -24.77 7.22 -3.77
N ILE A 316 -25.01 8.10 -2.79
CA ILE A 316 -25.90 7.82 -1.66
C ILE A 316 -27.36 7.69 -2.11
N GLN A 317 -27.79 8.41 -3.16
CA GLN A 317 -29.10 8.16 -3.78
C GLN A 317 -29.22 6.71 -4.30
N LYS A 318 -28.15 6.18 -4.91
CA LYS A 318 -28.09 4.79 -5.41
C LYS A 318 -28.03 3.73 -4.30
N PHE A 319 -27.73 4.10 -3.05
CA PHE A 319 -27.79 3.15 -1.94
C PHE A 319 -29.21 2.68 -1.63
N GLY A 320 -30.25 3.46 -2.02
CA GLY A 320 -31.65 3.04 -1.90
C GLY A 320 -32.02 1.83 -2.78
N ASP A 321 -31.26 1.60 -3.86
CA ASP A 321 -31.45 0.46 -4.77
C ASP A 321 -30.65 -0.80 -4.33
N LEU A 322 -29.85 -0.70 -3.26
CA LEU A 322 -29.00 -1.80 -2.76
C LEU A 322 -29.69 -2.62 -1.67
N GLU A 323 -29.35 -3.91 -1.58
CA GLU A 323 -29.82 -4.79 -0.49
C GLU A 323 -29.23 -4.31 0.85
N VAL A 324 -30.09 -3.89 1.78
CA VAL A 324 -29.69 -3.44 3.11
C VAL A 324 -29.30 -4.64 3.98
N THR A 325 -28.01 -4.95 4.03
CA THR A 325 -27.44 -6.04 4.85
C THR A 325 -26.94 -5.52 6.20
N VAL A 326 -26.82 -6.42 7.19
CA VAL A 326 -26.23 -6.08 8.51
C VAL A 326 -24.78 -5.59 8.33
N ASP A 327 -23.98 -6.28 7.52
CA ASP A 327 -22.60 -5.89 7.22
C ASP A 327 -22.55 -4.45 6.69
N PHE A 328 -23.37 -4.13 5.68
CA PHE A 328 -23.49 -2.78 5.12
C PHE A 328 -23.87 -1.74 6.18
N LEU A 329 -24.86 -2.01 7.02
CA LEU A 329 -25.25 -1.11 8.10
C LEU A 329 -24.13 -0.88 9.12
N THR A 330 -23.36 -1.92 9.49
CA THR A 330 -22.19 -1.74 10.37
C THR A 330 -21.07 -0.91 9.73
N GLU A 331 -20.92 -0.96 8.41
CA GLU A 331 -19.97 -0.11 7.69
C GLU A 331 -20.43 1.35 7.64
N VAL A 332 -21.72 1.61 7.42
CA VAL A 332 -22.27 2.98 7.48
C VAL A 332 -22.14 3.56 8.89
N ASP A 333 -22.39 2.76 9.94
CA ASP A 333 -22.18 3.16 11.33
C ASP A 333 -20.69 3.53 11.59
N LYS A 334 -19.74 2.68 11.16
CA LYS A 334 -18.30 2.98 11.17
C LYS A 334 -17.95 4.25 10.38
N LEU A 335 -18.54 4.48 9.21
CA LEU A 335 -18.30 5.70 8.41
C LEU A 335 -18.75 6.96 9.16
N VAL A 336 -19.89 6.91 9.83
CA VAL A 336 -20.37 8.03 10.66
C VAL A 336 -19.46 8.28 11.86
N GLN A 337 -18.96 7.22 12.52
CA GLN A 337 -17.95 7.37 13.57
C GLN A 337 -16.66 8.02 13.02
N LEU A 338 -16.21 7.62 11.82
CA LEU A 338 -15.05 8.20 11.14
C LEU A 338 -15.23 9.70 10.82
N ILE A 339 -16.44 10.16 10.47
CA ILE A 339 -16.71 11.58 10.20
C ILE A 339 -16.39 12.46 11.42
N GLU A 340 -16.55 11.95 12.65
CA GLU A 340 -16.15 12.66 13.88
C GLU A 340 -14.67 12.51 14.26
N CYS A 341 -13.91 11.63 13.59
CA CYS A 341 -12.47 11.53 13.79
C CYS A 341 -11.72 12.78 13.26
N PRO A 342 -10.51 13.07 13.79
CA PRO A 342 -9.72 14.24 13.38
C PRO A 342 -9.45 14.35 11.87
N ILE A 343 -9.44 13.21 11.17
CA ILE A 343 -9.24 13.08 9.73
C ILE A 343 -10.23 13.96 8.96
N PHE A 344 -11.53 13.92 9.33
CA PHE A 344 -12.60 14.66 8.68
C PHE A 344 -12.91 16.02 9.35
N THR A 345 -11.96 16.59 10.11
CA THR A 345 -12.12 17.93 10.70
C THR A 345 -12.38 19.01 9.64
N TYR A 346 -11.79 18.90 8.44
CA TYR A 346 -12.06 19.84 7.34
C TYR A 346 -13.51 19.74 6.84
N LEU A 347 -14.05 18.53 6.65
CA LEU A 347 -15.44 18.28 6.29
C LEU A 347 -16.38 18.87 7.35
N ARG A 348 -16.07 18.64 8.62
CA ARG A 348 -16.82 19.19 9.77
C ARG A 348 -16.78 20.71 9.91
N LEU A 349 -15.77 21.38 9.36
CA LEU A 349 -15.70 22.84 9.23
C LEU A 349 -16.44 23.33 7.98
N GLN A 350 -16.39 22.56 6.88
CA GLN A 350 -17.13 22.82 5.65
C GLN A 350 -18.66 22.70 5.82
N LEU A 351 -19.14 21.97 6.83
CA LEU A 351 -20.55 21.97 7.23
C LEU A 351 -21.07 23.33 7.70
N LEU A 352 -20.18 24.26 8.10
CA LEU A 352 -20.59 25.60 8.50
C LEU A 352 -20.99 26.48 7.30
N ASP A 353 -20.45 26.20 6.10
CA ASP A 353 -20.77 26.92 4.88
C ASP A 353 -21.79 26.14 4.03
N VAL A 354 -23.05 26.29 4.44
CA VAL A 354 -24.22 25.69 3.78
C VAL A 354 -24.36 26.16 2.32
N LYS A 355 -23.88 27.37 1.99
CA LYS A 355 -24.04 27.99 0.66
C LYS A 355 -23.03 27.44 -0.35
N SER A 356 -21.76 27.20 0.02
CA SER A 356 -20.78 26.61 -0.90
C SER A 356 -20.85 25.08 -1.00
N HIS A 357 -21.35 24.39 0.04
CA HIS A 357 -21.37 22.92 0.11
C HIS A 357 -22.76 22.28 0.34
N PRO A 358 -23.83 22.66 -0.39
CA PRO A 358 -25.18 22.13 -0.15
C PRO A 358 -25.30 20.61 -0.40
N HIS A 359 -24.47 20.04 -1.28
CA HIS A 359 -24.45 18.60 -1.58
C HIS A 359 -23.89 17.78 -0.40
N LEU A 360 -22.98 18.34 0.41
CA LEU A 360 -22.45 17.66 1.60
C LEU A 360 -23.55 17.44 2.64
N ILE A 361 -24.36 18.48 2.90
CA ILE A 361 -25.47 18.39 3.86
C ILE A 361 -26.53 17.40 3.35
N LYS A 362 -26.87 17.44 2.06
CA LYS A 362 -27.78 16.46 1.44
C LYS A 362 -27.23 15.02 1.51
N ALA A 363 -25.93 14.82 1.32
CA ALA A 363 -25.27 13.52 1.48
C ALA A 363 -25.35 13.01 2.92
N LEU A 364 -25.06 13.85 3.92
CA LEU A 364 -25.15 13.45 5.32
C LEU A 364 -26.60 13.17 5.78
N TYR A 365 -27.59 13.96 5.34
CA TYR A 365 -28.99 13.62 5.58
C TYR A 365 -29.41 12.34 4.84
N GLY A 366 -28.88 12.07 3.64
CA GLY A 366 -29.08 10.80 2.95
C GLY A 366 -28.58 9.60 3.75
N LEU A 367 -27.35 9.68 4.30
CA LEU A 367 -26.81 8.66 5.21
C LEU A 367 -27.64 8.52 6.50
N LEU A 368 -28.15 9.63 7.04
CA LEU A 368 -29.02 9.62 8.22
C LEU A 368 -30.34 8.88 7.97
N MET A 369 -30.90 8.98 6.75
CA MET A 369 -32.14 8.29 6.37
C MET A 369 -31.95 6.79 6.05
N LEU A 370 -30.73 6.36 5.75
CA LEU A 370 -30.38 4.94 5.54
C LEU A 370 -30.08 4.20 6.85
N LEU A 371 -29.77 4.92 7.93
CA LEU A 371 -29.42 4.33 9.22
C LEU A 371 -30.69 3.98 10.03
N PRO A 372 -30.72 2.82 10.71
CA PRO A 372 -31.66 2.61 11.82
C PRO A 372 -31.36 3.61 12.95
N GLN A 373 -32.23 3.68 13.97
CA GLN A 373 -32.04 4.58 15.13
C GLN A 373 -30.91 4.10 16.09
N SER A 374 -29.69 3.91 15.57
CA SER A 374 -28.49 3.52 16.29
C SER A 374 -27.81 4.70 16.99
N SER A 375 -26.72 4.41 17.71
CA SER A 375 -25.81 5.43 18.26
C SER A 375 -25.21 6.32 17.17
N ALA A 376 -24.90 5.80 15.97
CA ALA A 376 -24.44 6.61 14.84
C ALA A 376 -25.51 7.56 14.31
N PHE A 377 -26.77 7.12 14.22
CA PHE A 377 -27.89 8.02 13.90
C PHE A 377 -27.96 9.19 14.89
N GLN A 378 -27.88 8.90 16.20
CA GLN A 378 -27.87 9.94 17.23
C GLN A 378 -26.62 10.83 17.18
N LEU A 379 -25.45 10.30 16.80
CA LEU A 379 -24.21 11.05 16.64
C LEU A 379 -24.32 12.04 15.47
N LEU A 380 -24.71 11.54 14.29
CA LEU A 380 -24.87 12.35 13.09
C LEU A 380 -26.01 13.36 13.20
N SER A 381 -27.15 12.96 13.79
CA SER A 381 -28.29 13.87 14.03
C SER A 381 -27.89 15.02 14.96
N ARG A 382 -27.22 14.74 16.08
CA ARG A 382 -26.68 15.81 16.95
C ARG A 382 -25.67 16.70 16.22
N ARG A 383 -24.82 16.13 15.36
CA ARG A 383 -23.87 16.93 14.57
C ARG A 383 -24.57 17.86 13.57
N LEU A 384 -25.61 17.36 12.89
CA LEU A 384 -26.40 18.12 11.93
C LEU A 384 -27.28 19.18 12.62
N GLN A 385 -27.74 18.94 13.86
CA GLN A 385 -28.40 19.97 14.69
C GLN A 385 -27.48 21.15 15.05
N CYS A 386 -26.15 20.96 15.03
CA CYS A 386 -25.18 22.04 15.22
C CYS A 386 -24.89 22.84 13.92
N VAL A 387 -25.42 22.43 12.76
CA VAL A 387 -25.29 23.19 11.52
C VAL A 387 -26.20 24.42 11.58
N PRO A 388 -25.71 25.64 11.28
CA PRO A 388 -26.57 26.82 11.26
C PRO A 388 -27.76 26.62 10.32
N ASN A 389 -28.97 26.96 10.76
CA ASN A 389 -30.14 26.88 9.87
C ASN A 389 -29.86 27.75 8.62
N PRO A 390 -29.88 27.19 7.39
CA PRO A 390 -29.68 27.96 6.16
C PRO A 390 -30.57 29.20 6.05
N GLU A 391 -31.74 29.21 6.70
CA GLU A 391 -32.68 30.33 6.73
C GLU A 391 -32.19 31.50 7.61
N LEU A 392 -31.48 31.22 8.71
CA LEU A 392 -30.90 32.26 9.58
C LEU A 392 -29.68 32.97 8.94
N LEU A 393 -29.07 32.35 7.92
CA LEU A 393 -28.01 32.92 7.09
C LEU A 393 -28.57 33.65 5.84
N GLN A 394 -29.88 33.92 5.76
CA GLN A 394 -30.49 34.73 4.69
C GLN A 394 -30.67 36.20 5.07
N THR A 395 -30.50 36.55 6.35
CA THR A 395 -30.27 37.93 6.77
C THR A 395 -28.88 38.38 6.32
N GLU A 396 -28.84 39.55 5.66
CA GLU A 396 -27.72 40.18 4.97
C GLU A 396 -27.34 39.62 3.57
N ASP A 397 -27.54 40.52 2.60
CA ASP A 397 -27.00 40.66 1.24
C ASP A 397 -27.74 40.17 -0.03
N SER A 398 -27.77 41.13 -0.97
CA SER A 398 -28.38 41.16 -2.30
C SER A 398 -27.67 40.28 -3.35
N PRO A 399 -28.26 40.09 -4.55
CA PRO A 399 -27.65 39.25 -5.59
C PRO A 399 -26.43 39.91 -6.24
N GLN A 400 -25.25 39.76 -5.63
CA GLN A 400 -23.97 39.87 -6.32
C GLN A 400 -23.40 38.48 -6.60
N ALA A 401 -22.89 38.32 -7.83
CA ALA A 401 -22.46 37.03 -8.35
C ALA A 401 -21.34 36.45 -7.48
N ALA A 402 -21.51 35.18 -7.07
CA ALA A 402 -20.44 34.42 -6.43
C ALA A 402 -19.17 34.48 -7.30
N PRO A 403 -17.98 34.69 -6.72
CA PRO A 403 -16.74 34.56 -7.47
C PRO A 403 -16.66 33.13 -7.99
N LYS A 404 -16.84 32.96 -9.30
CA LYS A 404 -16.62 31.67 -9.96
C LYS A 404 -15.17 31.28 -9.67
N ALA A 405 -14.98 30.32 -8.77
CA ALA A 405 -13.72 29.64 -8.62
C ALA A 405 -13.44 28.92 -9.94
N GLN A 406 -12.70 29.60 -10.82
CA GLN A 406 -12.17 29.04 -12.06
C GLN A 406 -11.15 27.97 -11.68
N LYS A 407 -11.63 26.77 -11.37
CA LYS A 407 -10.84 25.56 -11.64
C LYS A 407 -10.68 25.51 -13.15
N ALA A 408 -9.53 25.97 -13.62
CA ALA A 408 -9.14 25.87 -15.02
C ALA A 408 -9.20 24.40 -15.47
N ASP A 409 -9.51 24.20 -16.76
CA ASP A 409 -9.57 22.87 -17.36
C ASP A 409 -8.29 22.08 -17.10
N SER A 410 -8.44 21.07 -16.26
CA SER A 410 -7.56 19.92 -16.11
C SER A 410 -8.43 18.70 -16.45
N PRO A 411 -7.88 17.61 -17.01
CA PRO A 411 -8.65 16.55 -17.65
C PRO A 411 -9.77 16.07 -16.70
N SER A 412 -11.00 16.40 -17.03
CA SER A 412 -12.09 16.28 -16.07
C SER A 412 -12.37 14.81 -15.81
N ILE A 413 -12.13 14.37 -14.58
CA ILE A 413 -12.54 13.04 -14.11
C ILE A 413 -14.00 12.81 -14.50
N ASP A 414 -14.25 11.78 -15.30
CA ASP A 414 -15.61 11.45 -15.75
C ASP A 414 -16.36 10.74 -14.62
N TYR A 415 -16.99 11.55 -13.77
CA TYR A 415 -17.83 11.06 -12.68
C TYR A 415 -19.03 10.24 -13.18
N ALA A 416 -19.48 10.41 -14.43
CA ALA A 416 -20.57 9.61 -14.99
C ALA A 416 -20.09 8.20 -15.38
N GLU A 417 -18.91 8.07 -16.01
CA GLU A 417 -18.27 6.77 -16.25
C GLU A 417 -18.03 6.02 -14.91
N LEU A 418 -17.52 6.73 -13.90
CA LEU A 418 -17.29 6.17 -12.57
C LEU A 418 -18.59 5.70 -11.91
N LEU A 419 -19.70 6.44 -12.04
CA LEU A 419 -21.00 6.02 -11.52
C LEU A 419 -21.55 4.78 -12.24
N GLN A 420 -21.43 4.70 -13.57
CA GLN A 420 -21.83 3.52 -14.35
C GLN A 420 -21.01 2.28 -13.98
N HIS A 421 -19.70 2.44 -13.76
CA HIS A 421 -18.83 1.36 -13.27
C HIS A 421 -19.23 0.90 -11.87
N PHE A 422 -19.56 1.83 -10.96
CA PHE A 422 -20.09 1.51 -9.63
C PHE A 422 -21.37 0.65 -9.70
N GLU A 423 -22.37 1.09 -10.48
CA GLU A 423 -23.62 0.34 -10.68
C GLU A 423 -23.36 -1.08 -11.23
N LYS A 424 -22.47 -1.20 -12.22
CA LYS A 424 -22.08 -2.49 -12.82
C LYS A 424 -21.43 -3.44 -11.81
N VAL A 425 -20.52 -2.93 -10.97
CA VAL A 425 -19.83 -3.74 -9.95
C VAL A 425 -20.80 -4.16 -8.83
N GLN A 426 -21.66 -3.26 -8.36
CA GLN A 426 -22.68 -3.59 -7.35
C GLN A 426 -23.70 -4.60 -7.88
N LYS A 427 -24.12 -4.48 -9.14
CA LYS A 427 -24.98 -5.49 -9.79
C LYS A 427 -24.31 -6.87 -9.86
N LYS A 428 -23.02 -6.94 -10.21
CA LYS A 428 -22.25 -8.21 -10.22
C LYS A 428 -22.20 -8.86 -8.82
N HIS A 429 -22.04 -8.06 -7.76
CA HIS A 429 -22.12 -8.55 -6.37
C HIS A 429 -23.50 -9.11 -6.03
N LEU A 430 -24.57 -8.40 -6.39
CA LEU A 430 -25.96 -8.83 -6.18
C LEU A 430 -26.27 -10.14 -6.90
N GLU A 431 -25.86 -10.27 -8.17
CA GLU A 431 -26.00 -11.50 -8.95
C GLU A 431 -25.27 -12.69 -8.30
N VAL A 432 -24.02 -12.52 -7.87
CA VAL A 432 -23.26 -13.57 -7.18
C VAL A 432 -23.87 -13.95 -5.82
N ARG A 433 -24.45 -12.98 -5.10
CA ARG A 433 -25.16 -13.20 -3.84
C ARG A 433 -26.43 -14.03 -4.04
N HIS A 434 -27.26 -13.67 -5.02
CA HIS A 434 -28.47 -14.45 -5.38
C HIS A 434 -28.13 -15.86 -5.87
N GLN A 435 -27.08 -16.02 -6.70
CA GLN A 435 -26.63 -17.34 -7.16
C GLN A 435 -26.17 -18.23 -6.01
N ARG A 436 -25.50 -17.67 -4.99
CA ARG A 436 -25.12 -18.40 -3.77
C ARG A 436 -26.34 -18.80 -2.95
N SER A 437 -27.33 -17.90 -2.78
CA SER A 437 -28.57 -18.19 -2.06
C SER A 437 -29.38 -19.30 -2.73
N GLY A 438 -29.61 -19.21 -4.05
CA GLY A 438 -30.38 -20.22 -4.81
C GLY A 438 -29.70 -21.58 -4.92
N ARG A 439 -28.37 -21.66 -4.75
CA ARG A 439 -27.65 -22.94 -4.62
C ARG A 439 -27.84 -23.62 -3.26
N GLY A 440 -28.08 -22.85 -2.20
CA GLY A 440 -28.40 -23.38 -0.87
C GLY A 440 -29.73 -24.14 -0.87
N ASP A 441 -30.81 -23.46 -1.30
CA ASP A 441 -32.16 -24.04 -1.38
C ASP A 441 -32.23 -25.33 -2.22
N HIS A 442 -31.40 -25.43 -3.27
CA HIS A 442 -31.38 -26.60 -4.15
C HIS A 442 -30.58 -27.79 -3.57
N LEU A 443 -29.70 -27.56 -2.60
CA LEU A 443 -29.02 -28.61 -1.84
C LEU A 443 -29.91 -29.13 -0.72
N ASP A 444 -30.56 -28.25 0.06
CA ASP A 444 -31.49 -28.67 1.12
C ASP A 444 -32.69 -29.46 0.55
N ARG A 445 -33.22 -29.07 -0.62
CA ARG A 445 -34.25 -29.86 -1.32
C ARG A 445 -33.82 -31.26 -1.77
N ARG A 446 -32.52 -31.57 -1.80
CA ARG A 446 -31.97 -32.90 -2.14
C ARG A 446 -31.62 -33.74 -0.91
N VAL A 447 -31.68 -33.18 0.30
CA VAL A 447 -31.47 -33.91 1.56
C VAL A 447 -32.83 -34.32 2.20
N VAL A 448 -33.93 -33.78 1.68
CA VAL A 448 -35.32 -34.02 2.16
C VAL A 448 -36.14 -34.91 1.19
N LEU A 449 -35.47 -35.57 0.24
CA LEU A 449 -36.02 -36.57 -0.70
C LEU A 449 -35.15 -37.83 -0.72
#